data_AF-A0A8J3LA36-F1
#
_entry.id   AF-A0A8J3LA36-F1
#
_cell.length_a   1.000
_cell.length_b   1.000
_cell.length_c   1.000
_cell.angle_alpha   90.00
_cell.angle_beta   90.00
_cell.angle_gamma   90.00
#
_symmetry.space_group_name_H-M   'P 1'
#
loop_
_entity.id
_entity.type
_entity.pdbx_description
1 polymer ?
#
loop_
_entity_poly.entity_id
_entity_poly.type
_entity_poly.pdbx_seq_one_letter_code
_entity_poly.pdbx_strand_id
1 'polypeptide(L)' 'MSQSMYGTAVGLVLGTVLVFAGFGPMLLVALFGLAGWTVAKVLAGELDPTRFGSNVTQRRSPR' A
#
# COMPACT_ATOMS: atom_id res chain seq x y z
N MET A 1 21.42 -4.69 5.36
CA MET A 1 21.64 -5.09 3.95
C MET A 1 20.34 -5.47 3.22
N SER A 2 19.16 -5.17 3.79
CA SER A 2 17.87 -5.61 3.25
C SER A 2 17.18 -4.52 2.42
N GLN A 3 17.02 -3.32 2.98
CA GLN A 3 16.14 -2.30 2.40
C GLN A 3 16.60 -1.77 1.02
N SER A 4 17.91 -1.67 0.80
CA SER A 4 18.49 -1.26 -0.48
C SER A 4 18.31 -2.32 -1.56
N MET A 5 18.42 -3.62 -1.22
CA MET A 5 18.25 -4.74 -2.14
C MET A 5 16.80 -4.90 -2.58
N TYR A 6 15.86 -4.73 -1.65
CA TYR A 6 14.43 -4.71 -1.98
C TYR A 6 14.08 -3.52 -2.88
N GLY A 7 14.60 -2.32 -2.58
CA GLY A 7 14.40 -1.15 -3.42
C GLY A 7 14.92 -1.33 -4.85
N THR A 8 16.10 -1.94 -5.01
CA THR A 8 16.67 -2.22 -6.34
C THR A 8 15.91 -3.31 -7.10
N ALA A 9 15.51 -4.39 -6.44
CA ALA A 9 14.72 -5.45 -7.06
C ALA A 9 13.36 -4.91 -7.54
N VAL A 10 12.68 -4.13 -6.71
CA VAL A 10 11.40 -3.50 -7.05
C VAL A 10 11.59 -2.52 -8.21
N GLY A 11 12.60 -1.66 -8.15
CA GLY A 11 12.92 -0.73 -9.23
C GLY A 11 13.24 -1.41 -10.57
N LEU A 12 13.97 -2.52 -10.55
CA LEU A 12 14.32 -3.29 -11.75
C LEU A 12 13.08 -3.91 -12.42
N VAL A 13 12.17 -4.48 -11.61
CA VAL A 13 10.92 -5.06 -12.12
C VAL A 13 10.02 -3.97 -12.69
N LEU A 14 9.84 -2.86 -11.95
CA LEU A 14 9.05 -1.71 -12.42
C LEU A 14 9.60 -1.12 -13.71
N GLY A 15 10.93 -0.93 -13.82
CA GLY A 15 11.59 -0.45 -15.01
C GLY A 15 11.41 -1.39 -16.21
N THR A 16 11.51 -2.70 -15.98
CA THR A 16 11.31 -3.72 -17.03
C THR A 16 9.87 -3.70 -17.56
N VAL A 17 8.88 -3.66 -16.67
CA VAL A 17 7.46 -3.57 -17.06
C VAL A 17 7.18 -2.28 -17.86
N LEU A 18 7.81 -1.16 -17.50
CA LEU A 18 7.70 0.13 -18.20
C LEU A 18 8.16 0.04 -19.67
N VAL A 19 9.25 -0.68 -19.94
CA VAL A 19 9.83 -0.83 -21.28
C VAL A 19 8.94 -1.72 -22.17
N PHE A 20 8.38 -2.80 -21.64
CA PHE A 20 7.62 -3.77 -22.44
C PHE A 20 6.13 -3.47 -22.57
N ALA A 21 5.51 -2.84 -21.56
CA ALA A 21 4.06 -2.62 -21.53
C ALA A 21 3.64 -1.26 -22.12
N GLY A 22 4.54 -0.29 -22.19
CA GLY A 22 4.21 1.09 -22.57
C GLY A 22 3.47 1.85 -21.46
N PHE A 23 3.38 3.18 -21.60
CA PHE A 23 2.93 4.08 -20.52
C PHE A 23 1.50 3.79 -20.01
N GLY A 24 0.56 3.51 -20.93
CA GLY A 24 -0.85 3.28 -20.59
C GLY A 24 -1.07 2.00 -19.75
N PRO A 25 -0.64 0.82 -20.23
CA PRO A 25 -0.77 -0.42 -19.48
C PRO A 25 0.01 -0.42 -18.16
N MET A 26 1.16 0.27 -18.11
CA MET A 26 1.95 0.38 -16.88
C MET A 26 1.22 1.18 -15.79
N LEU A 27 0.51 2.26 -16.15
CA LEU A 27 -0.34 3.02 -15.23
C LEU A 27 -1.46 2.16 -14.64
N LEU A 28 -2.05 1.28 -15.46
CA LEU A 28 -3.16 0.41 -15.04
C LEU A 28 -2.69 -0.67 -14.06
N VAL A 29 -1.53 -1.28 -14.33
CA VAL A 29 -0.87 -2.23 -13.42
C VAL A 29 -0.41 -1.55 -12.14
N ALA A 30 0.15 -0.35 -12.22
CA ALA A 30 0.54 0.43 -11.04
C ALA A 30 -0.68 0.77 -10.17
N LEU A 31 -1.81 1.14 -10.79
CA LEU A 31 -3.05 1.45 -10.08
C LEU A 31 -3.62 0.20 -9.39
N PHE A 32 -3.68 -0.94 -10.10
CA PHE A 32 -4.15 -2.21 -9.51
C PHE A 32 -3.20 -2.76 -8.45
N GLY A 33 -1.89 -2.62 -8.64
CA GLY A 33 -0.88 -3.00 -7.66
C GLY A 33 -0.97 -2.14 -6.40
N LEU A 34 -1.15 -0.83 -6.56
CA LEU A 34 -1.36 0.08 -5.44
C LEU A 34 -2.67 -0.23 -4.71
N ALA A 35 -3.76 -0.48 -5.44
CA ALA A 35 -5.04 -0.87 -4.86
C ALA A 35 -4.97 -2.22 -4.12
N GLY A 36 -4.31 -3.22 -4.71
CA GLY A 36 -4.09 -4.51 -4.05
C GLY A 36 -3.21 -4.38 -2.80
N TRP A 37 -2.19 -3.53 -2.85
CA TRP A 37 -1.32 -3.25 -1.71
C TRP A 37 -2.06 -2.52 -0.58
N THR A 38 -2.89 -1.52 -0.90
CA THR A 38 -3.70 -0.84 0.13
C THR A 38 -4.71 -1.78 0.76
N VAL A 39 -5.41 -2.59 -0.03
CA VAL A 39 -6.34 -3.62 0.49
C VAL A 39 -5.60 -4.62 1.38
N ALA A 40 -4.44 -5.13 0.93
CA ALA A 40 -3.62 -6.04 1.73
C ALA A 40 -3.16 -5.41 3.06
N LYS A 41 -2.80 -4.12 3.08
CA LYS A 41 -2.45 -3.41 4.33
C LYS A 41 -3.64 -3.21 5.27
N VAL A 42 -4.85 -3.04 4.73
CA VAL A 42 -6.08 -2.97 5.54
C VAL A 42 -6.38 -4.34 6.15
N LEU A 43 -6.29 -5.42 5.37
CA LEU A 43 -6.49 -6.78 5.89
C LEU A 43 -5.38 -7.23 6.85
N ALA A 44 -4.15 -6.80 6.64
CA ALA A 44 -3.02 -7.07 7.54
C ALA A 44 -3.17 -6.36 8.90
N GLY A 45 -4.18 -5.50 9.08
CA GLY A 45 -4.43 -4.77 10.32
C GLY A 45 -3.42 -3.66 10.62
N GLU A 46 -2.47 -3.40 9.71
CA GLU A 46 -1.57 -2.24 9.81
C GLU A 46 -2.31 -0.93 9.55
N LEU A 47 -3.22 -0.92 8.57
CA LEU A 47 -4.26 0.10 8.47
C LEU A 47 -5.48 -0.46 9.19
N ASP A 48 -5.51 -0.33 10.51
CA ASP A 48 -6.72 -0.61 11.28
C ASP A 48 -7.60 0.67 11.32
N PRO A 49 -8.63 0.80 10.46
CA PRO A 49 -9.59 1.90 10.56
C PRO A 49 -10.37 1.85 11.89
N THR A 50 -10.41 0.70 12.58
CA THR A 50 -11.10 0.52 13.86
C THR A 50 -10.44 1.33 14.98
N ARG A 51 -9.10 1.46 14.96
CA ARG A 51 -8.34 2.31 15.89
C ARG A 51 -8.62 3.81 15.73
N PHE A 52 -9.08 4.24 14.56
CA PHE A 52 -9.42 5.64 14.33
C PHE A 52 -10.81 6.00 14.90
N GLY A 53 -11.74 5.03 14.99
CA GLY A 53 -13.08 5.23 15.54
C GLY A 53 -13.16 5.20 17.08
N SER A 54 -12.29 4.43 17.76
CA SER A 54 -12.38 4.25 19.22
C SER A 54 -12.01 5.49 20.04
N ASN A 55 -11.21 6.40 19.48
CA ASN A 55 -10.82 7.64 20.16
C ASN A 55 -11.97 8.67 20.25
N VAL A 56 -13.03 8.52 19.45
CA VAL A 56 -14.19 9.42 19.48
C VAL A 56 -15.19 9.00 20.56
N THR A 57 -15.27 7.71 20.90
CA THR A 57 -16.24 7.19 21.88
C THR A 57 -15.76 7.25 23.33
N GLN A 58 -14.45 7.35 23.58
CA GLN A 58 -13.89 7.36 24.94
C GLN A 58 -14.09 8.70 25.69
N ARG A 59 -14.48 9.78 24.99
CA ARG A 59 -14.66 11.11 25.61
C ARG A 59 -15.99 11.28 26.36
N ARG A 60 -16.77 10.21 26.55
CA ARG A 60 -18.13 10.25 27.14
C ARG A 60 -18.30 9.31 28.33
N SER A 61 -17.37 9.32 29.29
CA SER A 61 -17.70 8.88 30.66
C SER A 61 -16.85 9.55 31.74
N PRO A 62 -17.31 10.69 32.30
CA PRO A 62 -17.13 11.03 33.69
C PRO A 62 -18.40 10.63 34.47
N ARG A 63 -18.16 9.90 35.57
CA ARG A 63 -19.16 9.43 36.54
C ARG A 63 -19.79 10.57 37.32
#